data_AF-A0A2E0U7F1-F1
#
_entry.id   AF-A0A2E0U7F1-F1
#
_cell.length_a   1.000
_cell.length_b   1.000
_cell.length_c   1.000
_cell.angle_alpha   90.00
_cell.angle_beta   90.00
_cell.angle_gamma   90.00
#
_symmetry.space_group_name_H-M   'P 1'
#
loop_
_entity.id
_entity.type
_entity.pdbx_description
1 polymer ?
#
loop_
_entity_poly.entity_id
_entity_poly.type
_entity_poly.pdbx_seq_one_letter_code
_entity_poly.pdbx_strand_id
1 'polypeptide(L)'
;AKAREDILTPIAKSWPTDTAIDVTSMGVQVHGGMGYMGETEAAQFFRDSRIPPIYEGTNGIQAIDLIGRKLGIEGGQAIHGLFADLTGEVEKLTSSDDQEIAGMAQALSEGLELLQEETRWLQSQNEPFSSLMGATAYQRQIGSLLASIYMLRGAANAKAAGTRDADEQLVLAKVFAAFELPGYASAKTKVRLSDVLSSEMSEKLVGIEA
;
A
#
# COMPACT_ATOMS: atom_id res chain seq x y z
N ALA A 1 -2.35 21.83 -1.54
CA ALA A 1 -2.97 21.13 -0.40
C ALA A 1 -4.12 20.23 -0.85
N LYS A 2 -5.18 20.77 -1.48
CA LYS A 2 -6.37 19.98 -1.88
C LYS A 2 -6.08 18.79 -2.81
N ALA A 3 -5.28 18.98 -3.85
CA ALA A 3 -4.95 17.88 -4.77
C ALA A 3 -4.19 16.72 -4.10
N ARG A 4 -3.39 16.99 -3.06
CA ARG A 4 -2.75 15.94 -2.25
C ARG A 4 -3.77 15.21 -1.38
N GLU A 5 -4.66 15.94 -0.72
CA GLU A 5 -5.76 15.34 0.04
C GLU A 5 -6.56 14.38 -0.85
N ASP A 6 -6.90 14.80 -2.07
CA ASP A 6 -7.68 14.01 -3.02
C ASP A 6 -7.08 12.66 -3.40
N ILE A 7 -5.75 12.52 -3.45
CA ILE A 7 -5.08 11.23 -3.69
C ILE A 7 -4.90 10.43 -2.40
N LEU A 8 -4.74 11.09 -1.25
CA LEU A 8 -4.50 10.42 0.03
C LEU A 8 -5.80 9.89 0.65
N THR A 9 -6.94 10.55 0.45
CA THR A 9 -8.24 10.12 0.98
C THR A 9 -8.60 8.68 0.60
N PRO A 10 -8.59 8.25 -0.68
CA PRO A 10 -8.92 6.86 -1.02
C PRO A 10 -7.92 5.86 -0.43
N ILE A 11 -6.63 6.23 -0.34
CA ILE A 11 -5.58 5.38 0.26
C ILE A 11 -5.82 5.22 1.77
N ALA A 12 -6.03 6.33 2.48
CA ALA A 12 -6.29 6.39 3.91
C ALA A 12 -7.64 5.77 4.30
N LYS A 13 -8.53 5.55 3.32
CA LYS A 13 -9.75 4.75 3.48
C LYS A 13 -9.45 3.26 3.26
N SER A 14 -8.89 2.91 2.10
CA SER A 14 -8.87 1.52 1.64
C SER A 14 -7.82 0.69 2.37
N TRP A 15 -6.57 1.16 2.36
CA TRP A 15 -5.46 0.40 2.90
C TRP A 15 -5.61 0.06 4.39
N PRO A 16 -5.92 1.01 5.30
CA PRO A 16 -6.02 0.67 6.72
C PRO A 16 -7.24 -0.21 7.02
N THR A 17 -8.30 -0.13 6.22
CA THR A 17 -9.50 -0.95 6.45
C THR A 17 -9.32 -2.38 5.94
N ASP A 18 -8.56 -2.60 4.86
CA ASP A 18 -8.10 -3.95 4.47
C ASP A 18 -7.13 -4.52 5.53
N THR A 19 -6.14 -3.72 5.98
CA THR A 19 -5.22 -4.13 7.04
C THR A 19 -5.96 -4.45 8.34
N ALA A 20 -7.02 -3.73 8.68
CA ALA A 20 -7.81 -4.03 9.88
C ALA A 20 -8.47 -5.41 9.83
N ILE A 21 -8.95 -5.85 8.66
CA ILE A 21 -9.44 -7.23 8.49
C ILE A 21 -8.30 -8.22 8.73
N ASP A 22 -7.14 -8.03 8.11
CA ASP A 22 -6.00 -8.94 8.24
C ASP A 22 -5.55 -9.06 9.70
N VAL A 23 -5.40 -7.93 10.39
CA VAL A 23 -4.95 -7.87 11.79
C VAL A 23 -5.97 -8.49 12.73
N THR A 24 -7.26 -8.19 12.57
CA THR A 24 -8.29 -8.77 13.46
C THR A 24 -8.52 -10.25 13.19
N SER A 25 -8.38 -10.70 11.94
CA SER A 25 -8.38 -12.12 11.57
C SER A 25 -7.22 -12.87 12.24
N MET A 26 -6.00 -12.31 12.21
CA MET A 26 -4.87 -12.84 12.96
C MET A 26 -5.12 -12.81 14.47
N GLY A 27 -5.78 -11.77 14.98
CA GLY A 27 -6.19 -11.69 16.39
C GLY A 27 -7.07 -12.88 16.81
N VAL A 28 -8.07 -13.23 15.99
CA VAL A 28 -8.86 -14.45 16.20
C VAL A 28 -7.97 -15.70 16.21
N GLN A 29 -7.06 -15.83 15.23
CA GLN A 29 -6.18 -16.98 15.09
C GLN A 29 -5.27 -17.20 16.31
N VAL A 30 -4.77 -16.14 16.95
CA VAL A 30 -3.93 -16.21 18.17
C VAL A 30 -4.66 -16.88 19.33
N HIS A 31 -5.99 -16.73 19.41
CA HIS A 31 -6.82 -17.35 20.44
C HIS A 31 -7.35 -18.75 20.07
N GLY A 32 -7.04 -19.26 18.87
CA GLY A 32 -7.55 -20.54 18.39
C GLY A 32 -9.07 -20.60 18.34
N GLY A 33 -9.66 -21.77 18.63
CA GLY A 33 -11.12 -21.95 18.60
C GLY A 33 -11.88 -21.00 19.52
N MET A 34 -11.29 -20.63 20.66
CA MET A 34 -11.88 -19.65 21.58
C MET A 34 -12.04 -18.27 20.93
N GLY A 35 -11.10 -17.85 20.07
CA GLY A 35 -11.19 -16.56 19.38
C GLY A 35 -12.37 -16.45 18.42
N TYR A 36 -12.93 -17.58 17.99
CA TYR A 36 -14.12 -17.62 17.12
C TYR A 36 -15.43 -17.57 17.91
N MET A 37 -15.37 -17.81 19.23
CA MET A 37 -16.54 -17.79 20.10
C MET A 37 -17.00 -16.34 20.33
N GLY A 38 -18.32 -16.14 20.31
CA GLY A 38 -18.94 -14.80 20.35
C GLY A 38 -18.76 -14.06 21.67
N GLU A 39 -18.32 -14.76 22.71
CA GLU A 39 -17.99 -14.25 24.03
C GLU A 39 -16.61 -13.58 24.09
N THR A 40 -15.79 -13.72 23.05
CA THR A 40 -14.47 -13.06 22.97
C THR A 40 -14.52 -11.75 22.20
N GLU A 41 -13.73 -10.78 22.62
CA GLU A 41 -13.57 -9.51 21.91
C GLU A 41 -12.89 -9.70 20.54
N ALA A 42 -12.08 -10.76 20.36
CA ALA A 42 -11.45 -11.07 19.08
C ALA A 42 -12.49 -11.28 17.96
N ALA A 43 -13.55 -12.05 18.23
CA ALA A 43 -14.66 -12.23 17.30
C ALA A 43 -15.44 -10.92 17.05
N GLN A 44 -15.55 -10.06 18.06
CA GLN A 44 -16.17 -8.74 17.91
C GLN A 44 -15.33 -7.83 17.00
N PHE A 45 -14.04 -7.65 17.28
CA PHE A 45 -13.16 -6.82 16.47
C PHE A 45 -13.10 -7.27 15.02
N PHE A 46 -13.09 -8.58 14.75
CA PHE A 46 -13.15 -9.09 13.39
C PHE A 46 -14.45 -8.68 12.68
N ARG A 47 -15.62 -8.81 13.33
CA ARG A 47 -16.90 -8.39 12.76
C ARG A 47 -16.96 -6.88 12.54
N ASP A 48 -16.50 -6.10 13.51
CA ASP A 48 -16.49 -4.63 13.44
C ASP A 48 -15.54 -4.12 12.35
N SER A 49 -14.42 -4.83 12.10
CA SER A 49 -13.49 -4.50 11.01
C SER A 49 -14.07 -4.78 9.61
N ARG A 50 -15.19 -5.50 9.50
CA ARG A 50 -15.73 -5.91 8.20
C ARG A 50 -16.51 -4.81 7.49
N ILE A 51 -17.10 -3.87 8.24
CA ILE A 51 -17.92 -2.80 7.68
C ILE A 51 -17.11 -1.65 7.04
N PRO A 52 -15.95 -1.20 7.56
CA PRO A 52 -15.23 -0.07 6.99
C PRO A 52 -14.76 -0.25 5.54
N PRO A 53 -14.37 -1.45 5.07
CA PRO A 53 -14.10 -1.69 3.65
C PRO A 53 -15.31 -1.57 2.72
N ILE A 54 -16.53 -1.58 3.25
CA ILE A 54 -17.79 -1.65 2.47
C ILE A 54 -18.48 -0.29 2.37
N TYR A 55 -18.68 0.40 3.49
CA TYR A 55 -19.41 1.67 3.49
C TYR A 55 -18.61 2.81 2.82
N GLU A 56 -19.26 3.95 2.56
CA GLU A 56 -18.61 5.15 2.00
C GLU A 56 -17.78 4.87 0.72
N GLY A 57 -18.25 3.91 -0.09
CA GLY A 57 -17.55 3.37 -1.26
C GLY A 57 -16.66 2.18 -0.90
N THR A 58 -16.88 1.05 -1.59
CA THR A 58 -16.08 -0.16 -1.35
C THR A 58 -14.61 0.07 -1.67
N ASN A 59 -13.69 -0.67 -1.03
CA ASN A 59 -12.25 -0.51 -1.27
C ASN A 59 -11.86 -0.67 -2.75
N GLY A 60 -12.56 -1.54 -3.50
CA GLY A 60 -12.40 -1.65 -4.95
C GLY A 60 -12.82 -0.38 -5.71
N ILE A 61 -13.94 0.24 -5.33
CA ILE A 61 -14.38 1.52 -5.92
C ILE A 61 -13.41 2.65 -5.58
N GLN A 62 -12.88 2.68 -4.35
CA GLN A 62 -11.85 3.65 -3.95
C GLN A 62 -10.56 3.48 -4.75
N ALA A 63 -10.15 2.23 -5.02
CA ALA A 63 -9.00 1.92 -5.86
C ALA A 63 -9.21 2.34 -7.32
N ILE A 64 -10.41 2.07 -7.87
CA ILE A 64 -10.80 2.49 -9.22
C ILE A 64 -10.82 4.03 -9.32
N ASP A 65 -11.33 4.73 -8.31
CA ASP A 65 -11.32 6.20 -8.28
C ASP A 65 -9.91 6.77 -8.25
N LEU A 66 -9.02 6.19 -7.43
CA LEU A 66 -7.63 6.60 -7.35
C LEU A 66 -6.97 6.56 -8.74
N ILE A 67 -7.01 5.40 -9.41
CA ILE A 67 -6.33 5.22 -10.69
C ILE A 67 -7.05 5.91 -11.84
N GLY A 68 -8.37 5.70 -11.95
CA GLY A 68 -9.16 6.17 -13.08
C GLY A 68 -9.38 7.68 -13.08
N ARG A 69 -9.26 8.33 -11.93
CA ARG A 69 -9.51 9.78 -11.81
C ARG A 69 -8.39 10.53 -11.14
N LYS A 70 -7.95 10.12 -9.93
CA LYS A 70 -7.09 10.96 -9.08
C LYS A 70 -5.63 11.03 -9.52
N LEU A 71 -5.05 9.94 -10.04
CA LEU A 71 -3.66 9.90 -10.49
C LEU A 71 -3.37 10.84 -11.69
N GLY A 72 -4.37 11.12 -12.52
CA GLY A 72 -4.23 11.96 -13.70
C GLY A 72 -4.54 13.45 -13.49
N ILE A 73 -5.08 13.84 -12.33
CA ILE A 73 -5.48 15.24 -12.06
C ILE A 73 -4.28 16.17 -12.25
N GLU A 74 -4.48 17.25 -13.02
CA GLU A 74 -3.45 18.26 -13.31
C GLU A 74 -2.15 17.66 -13.87
N GLY A 75 -2.24 16.56 -14.62
CA GLY A 75 -1.08 15.85 -15.16
C GLY A 75 -0.29 15.06 -14.11
N GLY A 76 -0.94 14.68 -13.00
CA GLY A 76 -0.33 13.87 -11.95
C GLY A 76 0.58 14.65 -11.00
N GLN A 77 0.57 15.99 -11.04
CA GLN A 77 1.41 16.82 -10.17
C GLN A 77 1.30 16.43 -8.69
N ALA A 78 0.09 16.11 -8.23
CA ALA A 78 -0.15 15.71 -6.85
C ALA A 78 0.54 14.40 -6.45
N ILE A 79 0.58 13.38 -7.32
CA ILE A 79 1.23 12.11 -7.01
C ILE A 79 2.75 12.22 -7.22
N HIS A 80 3.21 12.93 -8.25
CA HIS A 80 4.64 13.13 -8.48
C HIS A 80 5.31 13.96 -7.39
N GLY A 81 4.63 14.99 -6.89
CA GLY A 81 5.11 15.71 -5.72
C GLY A 81 5.18 14.81 -4.47
N LEU A 82 4.37 13.74 -4.39
CA LEU A 82 4.32 12.88 -3.19
C LEU A 82 5.54 11.99 -3.22
N PHE A 83 5.82 11.44 -4.38
CA PHE A 83 7.03 10.70 -4.63
C PHE A 83 8.27 11.56 -4.42
N ALA A 84 8.29 12.82 -4.85
CA ALA A 84 9.41 13.72 -4.59
C ALA A 84 9.65 13.91 -3.07
N ASP A 85 8.58 14.15 -2.30
CA ASP A 85 8.69 14.29 -0.83
C ASP A 85 9.17 12.98 -0.18
N LEU A 86 8.66 11.83 -0.63
CA LEU A 86 9.05 10.51 -0.11
C LEU A 86 10.48 10.13 -0.50
N THR A 87 10.93 10.47 -1.71
CA THR A 87 12.31 10.26 -2.14
C THR A 87 13.25 11.06 -1.25
N GLY A 88 12.97 12.34 -1.03
CA GLY A 88 13.78 13.17 -0.13
C GLY A 88 13.74 12.71 1.34
N GLU A 89 12.67 12.06 1.78
CA GLU A 89 12.58 11.41 3.09
C GLU A 89 13.48 10.16 3.15
N VAL A 90 13.34 9.26 2.19
CA VAL A 90 14.11 8.01 2.12
C VAL A 90 15.61 8.31 1.99
N GLU A 91 16.02 9.29 1.18
CA GLU A 91 17.42 9.72 1.06
C GLU A 91 18.03 10.16 2.39
N LYS A 92 17.27 10.90 3.21
CA LYS A 92 17.71 11.29 4.56
C LYS A 92 17.89 10.08 5.48
N LEU A 93 16.95 9.13 5.42
CA LEU A 93 17.01 7.90 6.22
C LEU A 93 18.16 6.99 5.78
N THR A 94 18.43 6.89 4.48
CA THR A 94 19.58 6.18 3.91
C THR A 94 20.90 6.79 4.35
N SER A 95 20.93 8.11 4.59
CA SER A 95 22.11 8.84 5.09
C SER A 95 22.26 8.80 6.62
N SER A 96 21.47 7.99 7.33
CA SER A 96 21.56 7.84 8.78
C SER A 96 22.87 7.14 9.21
N ASP A 97 23.42 7.55 10.36
CA ASP A 97 24.54 6.85 11.02
C ASP A 97 24.15 5.44 11.51
N ASP A 98 22.84 5.18 11.65
CA ASP A 98 22.32 3.87 12.03
C ASP A 98 22.19 2.97 10.80
N GLN A 99 23.03 1.93 10.76
CA GLN A 99 23.06 0.97 9.65
C GLN A 99 21.76 0.21 9.45
N GLU A 100 20.96 -0.01 10.50
CA GLU A 100 19.68 -0.70 10.38
C GLU A 100 18.63 0.20 9.72
N ILE A 101 18.61 1.49 10.08
CA ILE A 101 17.75 2.48 9.45
C ILE A 101 18.16 2.67 7.99
N ALA A 102 19.45 2.87 7.74
CA ALA A 102 19.99 3.09 6.41
C ALA A 102 19.72 1.89 5.48
N GLY A 103 19.96 0.66 5.96
CA GLY A 103 19.71 -0.55 5.19
C GLY A 103 18.24 -0.76 4.84
N MET A 104 17.32 -0.48 5.77
CA MET A 104 15.89 -0.58 5.51
C MET A 104 15.39 0.53 4.57
N ALA A 105 15.91 1.75 4.73
CA ALA A 105 15.59 2.87 3.84
C ALA A 105 16.00 2.58 2.39
N GLN A 106 17.18 1.96 2.18
CA GLN A 106 17.62 1.55 0.86
C GLN A 106 16.63 0.58 0.19
N ALA A 107 16.16 -0.44 0.90
CA ALA A 107 15.18 -1.39 0.38
C ALA A 107 13.82 -0.71 0.06
N LEU A 108 13.41 0.27 0.87
CA LEU A 108 12.21 1.06 0.61
C LEU A 108 12.37 2.02 -0.59
N SER A 109 13.58 2.49 -0.88
CA SER A 109 13.88 3.28 -2.08
C SER A 109 13.57 2.49 -3.34
N GLU A 110 14.01 1.23 -3.40
CA GLU A 110 13.72 0.35 -4.55
C GLU A 110 12.21 0.12 -4.72
N GLY A 111 11.48 -0.09 -3.61
CA GLY A 111 10.02 -0.20 -3.63
C GLY A 111 9.33 1.08 -4.13
N LEU A 112 9.85 2.25 -3.75
CA LEU A 112 9.36 3.55 -4.19
C LEU A 112 9.61 3.77 -5.69
N GLU A 113 10.79 3.43 -6.19
CA GLU A 113 11.11 3.51 -7.62
C GLU A 113 10.15 2.65 -8.46
N LEU A 114 9.91 1.41 -8.04
CA LEU A 114 8.94 0.53 -8.68
C LEU A 114 7.53 1.15 -8.69
N LEU A 115 7.07 1.69 -7.57
CA LEU A 115 5.75 2.32 -7.49
C LEU A 115 5.64 3.56 -8.40
N GLN A 116 6.72 4.33 -8.52
CA GLN A 116 6.80 5.45 -9.46
C GLN A 116 6.68 4.99 -10.90
N GLU A 117 7.35 3.89 -11.27
CA GLU A 117 7.23 3.28 -12.60
C GLU A 117 5.80 2.81 -12.88
N GLU A 118 5.18 2.11 -11.93
CA GLU A 118 3.79 1.64 -12.05
C GLU A 118 2.82 2.80 -12.21
N THR A 119 3.01 3.88 -11.44
CA THR A 119 2.18 5.08 -11.55
C THR A 119 2.29 5.71 -12.94
N ARG A 120 3.50 5.83 -13.49
CA ARG A 120 3.71 6.35 -14.84
C ARG A 120 3.08 5.44 -15.89
N TRP A 121 3.19 4.12 -15.73
CA TRP A 121 2.56 3.16 -16.63
C TRP A 121 1.03 3.32 -16.62
N LEU A 122 0.41 3.41 -15.43
CA LEU A 122 -1.02 3.64 -15.27
C LEU A 122 -1.48 4.95 -15.94
N GLN A 123 -0.73 6.04 -15.74
CA GLN A 123 -1.00 7.34 -16.36
C GLN A 123 -0.85 7.34 -17.88
N SER A 124 -0.04 6.44 -18.45
CA SER A 124 0.14 6.30 -19.90
C SER A 124 -0.93 5.43 -20.58
N GLN A 125 -1.75 4.70 -19.81
CA GLN A 125 -2.79 3.86 -20.39
C GLN A 125 -3.93 4.71 -20.95
N ASN A 126 -4.25 4.49 -22.23
CA ASN A 126 -5.40 5.12 -22.89
C ASN A 126 -6.69 4.30 -22.76
N GLU A 127 -6.56 3.00 -22.42
CA GLU A 127 -7.68 2.08 -22.27
C GLU A 127 -8.07 1.92 -20.79
N PRO A 128 -9.30 2.33 -20.39
CA PRO A 128 -9.74 2.25 -19.00
C PRO A 128 -9.75 0.82 -18.45
N PHE A 129 -10.03 -0.19 -19.28
CA PHE A 129 -10.15 -1.57 -18.79
C PHE A 129 -8.80 -2.11 -18.28
N SER A 130 -7.74 -1.93 -19.07
CA SER A 130 -6.39 -2.44 -18.76
C SER A 130 -5.82 -1.85 -17.48
N SER A 131 -6.00 -0.55 -17.25
CA SER A 131 -5.50 0.13 -16.05
C SER A 131 -6.30 -0.23 -14.79
N LEU A 132 -7.60 -0.51 -14.92
CA LEU A 132 -8.46 -0.82 -13.77
C LEU A 132 -8.29 -2.26 -13.25
N MET A 133 -7.80 -3.20 -14.05
CA MET A 133 -7.52 -4.58 -13.58
C MET A 133 -6.52 -4.60 -12.41
N GLY A 134 -5.54 -3.71 -12.44
CA GLY A 134 -4.51 -3.57 -11.41
C GLY A 134 -4.93 -2.75 -10.19
N ALA A 135 -6.17 -2.25 -10.13
CA ALA A 135 -6.49 -1.15 -9.22
C ALA A 135 -6.33 -1.48 -7.74
N THR A 136 -6.88 -2.61 -7.32
CA THR A 136 -6.79 -3.04 -5.92
C THR A 136 -5.34 -3.37 -5.54
N ALA A 137 -4.56 -3.95 -6.45
CA ALA A 137 -3.16 -4.28 -6.22
C ALA A 137 -2.30 -3.02 -6.04
N TYR A 138 -2.48 -2.03 -6.91
CA TYR A 138 -1.80 -0.73 -6.80
C TYR A 138 -2.19 0.00 -5.51
N GLN A 139 -3.48 0.03 -5.17
CA GLN A 139 -3.98 0.65 -3.94
C GLN A 139 -3.36 0.04 -2.69
N ARG A 140 -3.24 -1.30 -2.65
CA ARG A 140 -2.56 -2.00 -1.55
C ARG A 140 -1.08 -1.65 -1.51
N GLN A 141 -0.41 -1.64 -2.66
CA GLN A 141 1.03 -1.35 -2.77
C GLN A 141 1.38 0.05 -2.28
N ILE A 142 0.69 1.09 -2.77
CA ILE A 142 0.97 2.48 -2.35
C ILE A 142 0.71 2.68 -0.86
N GLY A 143 -0.37 2.09 -0.32
CA GLY A 143 -0.67 2.19 1.10
C GLY A 143 0.39 1.50 1.98
N SER A 144 0.83 0.31 1.59
CA SER A 144 1.85 -0.43 2.34
C SER A 144 3.20 0.32 2.31
N LEU A 145 3.60 0.85 1.16
CA LEU A 145 4.86 1.59 1.03
C LEU A 145 4.85 2.86 1.89
N LEU A 146 3.74 3.62 1.86
CA LEU A 146 3.56 4.79 2.72
C LEU A 146 3.67 4.42 4.20
N ALA A 147 3.00 3.34 4.62
CA ALA A 147 3.08 2.85 5.99
C ALA A 147 4.52 2.47 6.37
N SER A 148 5.24 1.72 5.52
CA SER A 148 6.63 1.33 5.78
C SER A 148 7.55 2.54 5.94
N ILE A 149 7.46 3.53 5.03
CA ILE A 149 8.28 4.74 5.09
C ILE A 149 7.96 5.55 6.35
N TYR A 150 6.68 5.76 6.68
CA TYR A 150 6.30 6.55 7.84
C TYR A 150 6.62 5.86 9.18
N MET A 151 6.55 4.54 9.24
CA MET A 151 7.00 3.79 10.42
C MET A 151 8.51 3.89 10.62
N LEU A 152 9.29 3.75 9.54
CA LEU A 152 10.75 3.90 9.61
C LEU A 152 11.16 5.32 10.01
N ARG A 153 10.49 6.34 9.45
CA ARG A 153 10.65 7.74 9.86
C ARG A 153 10.33 7.93 11.34
N GLY A 154 9.23 7.35 11.82
CA GLY A 154 8.82 7.40 13.22
C GLY A 154 9.91 6.84 14.13
N ALA A 155 10.42 5.65 13.82
CA ALA A 155 11.50 5.02 14.54
C ALA A 155 12.80 5.83 14.54
N ALA A 156 13.18 6.40 13.38
CA ALA A 156 14.37 7.26 13.27
C ALA A 156 14.25 8.51 14.14
N ASN A 157 13.09 9.16 14.14
CA ASN A 157 12.82 10.33 14.97
C ASN A 157 12.80 9.96 16.47
N ALA A 158 12.20 8.83 16.83
CA ALA A 158 12.16 8.31 18.19
C ALA A 158 13.57 8.04 18.73
N LYS A 159 14.45 7.50 17.87
CA LYS A 159 15.86 7.25 18.19
C LYS A 159 16.65 8.55 18.34
N ALA A 160 16.50 9.49 17.41
CA ALA A 160 17.14 10.81 17.50
C ALA A 160 16.72 11.59 18.76
N ALA A 161 15.46 11.43 19.19
CA ALA A 161 14.93 12.04 20.40
C ALA A 161 15.29 11.29 21.70
N GLY A 162 15.94 10.12 21.62
CA GLY A 162 16.30 9.31 22.79
C GLY A 162 15.09 8.78 23.58
N THR A 163 13.98 8.52 22.88
CA THR A 163 12.77 7.95 23.50
C THR A 163 13.02 6.51 23.99
N ARG A 164 12.30 6.10 25.04
CA ARG A 164 12.50 4.78 25.67
C ARG A 164 12.10 3.62 24.75
N ASP A 165 11.17 3.85 23.85
CA ASP A 165 10.58 2.87 22.92
C ASP A 165 11.19 2.92 21.51
N ALA A 166 12.27 3.70 21.30
CA ALA A 166 12.91 3.86 19.99
C ALA A 166 13.30 2.53 19.33
N ASP A 167 13.90 1.62 20.10
CA ASP A 167 14.33 0.32 19.59
C ASP A 167 13.14 -0.59 19.25
N GLU A 168 12.06 -0.54 20.05
CA GLU A 168 10.82 -1.28 19.79
C GLU A 168 10.13 -0.78 18.50
N GLN A 169 10.08 0.54 18.31
CA GLN A 169 9.56 1.15 17.08
C GLN A 169 10.39 0.77 15.86
N LEU A 170 11.73 0.74 15.99
CA LEU A 170 12.63 0.33 14.90
C LEU A 170 12.42 -1.13 14.52
N VAL A 171 12.32 -2.02 15.50
CA VAL A 171 12.02 -3.45 15.25
C VAL A 171 10.68 -3.58 14.53
N LEU A 172 9.63 -2.89 15.01
CA LEU A 172 8.31 -2.94 14.38
C LEU A 172 8.32 -2.43 12.94
N ALA A 173 8.97 -1.28 12.69
CA ALA A 173 9.11 -0.71 11.36
C ALA A 173 9.85 -1.66 10.40
N LYS A 174 10.94 -2.27 10.86
CA LYS A 174 11.73 -3.21 10.06
C LYS A 174 10.95 -4.49 9.75
N VAL A 175 10.27 -5.07 10.73
CA VAL A 175 9.47 -6.28 10.54
C VAL A 175 8.35 -6.00 9.56
N PHE A 176 7.60 -4.91 9.73
CA PHE A 176 6.53 -4.52 8.83
C PHE A 176 7.04 -4.33 7.39
N ALA A 177 8.10 -3.54 7.20
CA ALA A 177 8.69 -3.33 5.89
C ALA A 177 9.19 -4.64 5.25
N ALA A 178 9.85 -5.51 6.01
CA ALA A 178 10.36 -6.80 5.52
C ALA A 178 9.24 -7.73 5.03
N PHE A 179 8.05 -7.72 5.65
CA PHE A 179 6.91 -8.50 5.18
C PHE A 179 6.29 -7.94 3.89
N GLU A 180 6.28 -6.62 3.71
CA GLU A 180 5.66 -5.98 2.55
C GLU A 180 6.59 -5.90 1.33
N LEU A 181 7.91 -5.84 1.53
CA LEU A 181 8.93 -5.70 0.47
C LEU A 181 8.83 -6.76 -0.66
N PRO A 182 8.67 -8.07 -0.38
CA PRO A 182 8.44 -9.07 -1.43
C PRO A 182 7.16 -8.80 -2.25
N GLY A 183 6.16 -8.24 -1.58
CA GLY A 183 4.93 -7.77 -2.21
C GLY A 183 5.19 -6.72 -3.28
N TYR A 184 6.07 -5.75 -3.03
CA TYR A 184 6.42 -4.69 -3.96
C TYR A 184 7.09 -5.22 -5.24
N ALA A 185 7.99 -6.21 -5.12
CA ALA A 185 8.61 -6.85 -6.28
C ALA A 185 7.59 -7.61 -7.15
N SER A 186 6.63 -8.29 -6.52
CA SER A 186 5.56 -9.02 -7.23
C SER A 186 4.45 -8.10 -7.76
N ALA A 187 4.38 -6.86 -7.28
CA ALA A 187 3.27 -5.96 -7.55
C ALA A 187 3.22 -5.53 -9.01
N LYS A 188 4.37 -5.40 -9.69
CA LYS A 188 4.42 -5.10 -11.13
C LYS A 188 3.57 -6.05 -11.97
N THR A 189 3.65 -7.35 -11.69
CA THR A 189 2.83 -8.37 -12.36
C THR A 189 1.33 -8.22 -12.07
N LYS A 190 0.97 -7.83 -10.84
CA LYS A 190 -0.43 -7.66 -10.43
C LYS A 190 -1.04 -6.36 -10.92
N VAL A 191 -0.26 -5.28 -10.96
CA VAL A 191 -0.69 -3.96 -11.45
C VAL A 191 -0.82 -3.98 -12.97
N ARG A 192 0.16 -4.58 -13.67
CA ARG A 192 0.15 -4.73 -15.13
C ARG A 192 -0.45 -6.05 -15.58
N LEU A 193 -1.48 -6.53 -14.88
CA LEU A 193 -2.08 -7.83 -15.16
C LEU A 193 -2.60 -7.91 -16.61
N SER A 194 -3.05 -6.80 -17.19
CA SER A 194 -3.44 -6.73 -18.61
C SER A 194 -2.31 -7.12 -19.57
N ASP A 195 -1.05 -6.79 -19.26
CA ASP A 195 0.10 -7.11 -20.12
C ASP A 195 0.41 -8.62 -20.07
N VAL A 196 0.24 -9.24 -18.89
CA VAL A 196 0.38 -10.70 -18.71
C VAL A 196 -0.74 -11.42 -19.45
N LEU A 197 -1.98 -10.99 -19.27
CA LEU A 197 -3.12 -11.62 -19.90
C LEU A 197 -3.17 -11.41 -21.42
N SER A 198 -2.72 -10.26 -21.94
CA SER A 198 -2.64 -10.06 -23.39
C SER A 198 -1.53 -10.88 -24.05
N SER A 199 -0.44 -11.18 -23.33
CA SER A 199 0.64 -12.05 -23.83
C SER A 199 0.33 -13.55 -23.72
N GLU A 200 -0.52 -13.96 -22.77
CA GLU A 200 -0.89 -15.38 -22.55
C GLU A 200 -2.29 -15.79 -23.06
N MET A 201 -3.27 -14.88 -23.16
CA MET A 201 -4.68 -15.20 -23.46
C MET A 201 -5.12 -14.97 -24.91
N SER A 202 -4.21 -14.60 -25.82
CA SER A 202 -4.50 -14.27 -27.22
C SER A 202 -5.29 -15.35 -28.01
N GLU A 203 -5.40 -16.60 -27.53
CA GLU A 203 -6.12 -17.65 -28.29
C GLU A 203 -7.24 -18.40 -27.57
N LYS A 204 -7.48 -18.30 -26.24
CA LYS A 204 -8.36 -19.30 -25.59
C LYS A 204 -9.39 -18.88 -24.55
N LEU A 205 -9.40 -17.66 -24.01
CA LEU A 205 -10.27 -17.36 -22.85
C LEU A 205 -11.13 -16.09 -22.96
N VAL A 206 -10.84 -15.16 -23.87
CA VAL A 206 -11.73 -14.00 -24.10
C VAL A 206 -12.71 -14.34 -25.22
N GLY A 207 -13.60 -15.31 -24.95
CA GLY A 207 -14.76 -15.60 -25.78
C GLY A 207 -15.83 -14.50 -25.68
N ILE A 208 -15.45 -13.25 -25.94
CA ILE A 208 -16.38 -12.15 -26.16
C ILE A 208 -16.20 -11.77 -27.63
N GLU A 209 -17.00 -12.40 -28.49
CA GLU A 209 -17.29 -11.86 -29.81
C GLU A 209 -17.99 -10.50 -29.61
N ALA A 210 -17.40 -9.45 -30.19
CA ALA A 210 -18.10 -8.24 -30.56
C ALA A 210 -17.80 -7.96 -32.04
#